data_AF-F0X3Y1-F1
#
_entry.id   AF-F0X3Y1-F1
#
_cell.length_a   1.000
_cell.length_b   1.000
_cell.length_c   1.000
_cell.angle_alpha   90.00
_cell.angle_beta   90.00
_cell.angle_gamma   90.00
#
_symmetry.space_group_name_H-M   'P 1'
#
loop_
_entity.id
_entity.type
_entity.pdbx_description
1 polymer ?
#
loop_
_entity_poly.entity_id
_entity_poly.type
_entity_poly.pdbx_seq_one_letter_code
_entity_poly.pdbx_strand_id
1 'polypeptide(L)'
;MSSRGSPFGGRGRGGGGRGGGRGGGGRSPGGGRGGGGRSPGGGRGRGGGKGGRGGGGGMKGGSKVIIVPHRHEGVFMAKGKSDALVTRNMVPGVSIYGEKRVETTDPETNEKIEYRVWNPFRSKLGATIIGGVANMPIKPGAKVLYLGAANGTTVSHVSDMVGPEGSVYAVEFSHRSGRDLTDMAKRRQNIVPIVEDARTPQKYRMLVPMVDVIFSDVAQPDQARIVALNAHLFLKNNGYFIISIKASCVDSTAKPEAVFASEIDKLRAEKCKPKEQLTLEPYHRDHAVVIGVYRPIKKKE
;
A
#
# COMPACT_ATOMS: atom_id res chain seq x y z
N MET A 1 68.19 -6.77 -39.12
CA MET A 1 68.30 -6.78 -40.60
C MET A 1 67.14 -7.59 -41.13
N SER A 2 66.32 -7.19 -42.13
CA SER A 2 66.12 -5.93 -42.86
C SER A 2 64.74 -6.09 -43.54
N SER A 3 63.71 -5.30 -43.22
CA SER A 3 63.38 -3.98 -43.78
C SER A 3 62.36 -3.99 -44.94
N ARG A 4 61.28 -3.21 -44.77
CA ARG A 4 60.47 -2.50 -45.81
C ARG A 4 59.57 -3.35 -46.73
N GLY A 5 58.39 -2.85 -47.14
CA GLY A 5 57.72 -1.61 -46.73
C GLY A 5 56.46 -1.30 -47.55
N SER A 6 55.65 -0.36 -47.06
CA SER A 6 54.60 0.34 -47.84
C SER A 6 55.24 1.30 -48.86
N PRO A 7 54.52 1.75 -49.90
CA PRO A 7 54.10 3.16 -49.90
C PRO A 7 52.80 3.55 -50.66
N PHE A 8 52.07 4.51 -50.04
CA PHE A 8 51.43 5.72 -50.61
C PHE A 8 50.50 5.73 -51.85
N GLY A 9 49.39 6.46 -51.69
CA GLY A 9 48.69 7.25 -52.73
C GLY A 9 47.18 7.37 -52.49
N GLY A 10 46.53 8.53 -52.34
CA GLY A 10 46.99 9.92 -52.25
C GLY A 10 46.09 10.89 -53.04
N ARG A 11 45.68 12.03 -52.42
CA ARG A 11 44.80 13.13 -52.90
C ARG A 11 43.27 12.93 -52.70
N GLY A 12 42.47 13.94 -52.32
CA GLY A 12 42.77 15.30 -51.83
C GLY A 12 41.93 16.43 -52.45
N ARG A 13 41.59 17.45 -51.63
CA ARG A 13 40.75 18.67 -51.92
C ARG A 13 39.25 18.37 -52.09
N GLY A 14 38.28 19.19 -51.64
CA GLY A 14 38.26 20.61 -51.24
C GLY A 14 37.45 21.43 -52.28
N GLY A 15 36.67 22.48 -52.00
CA GLY A 15 36.29 23.17 -50.74
C GLY A 15 35.52 24.49 -51.09
N GLY A 16 34.82 25.10 -50.12
CA GLY A 16 34.07 26.38 -50.27
C GLY A 16 32.71 26.27 -51.01
N GLY A 17 31.77 27.21 -50.89
CA GLY A 17 31.68 28.43 -50.06
C GLY A 17 30.76 29.52 -50.70
N ARG A 18 30.13 30.39 -49.88
CA ARG A 18 29.12 31.46 -50.24
C ARG A 18 27.72 30.92 -50.59
N GLY A 19 26.57 31.62 -50.42
CA GLY A 19 26.24 32.96 -49.87
C GLY A 19 25.02 33.59 -50.62
N GLY A 20 24.16 34.47 -50.10
CA GLY A 20 23.99 35.03 -48.74
C GLY A 20 23.16 36.35 -48.71
N GLY A 21 22.10 36.45 -47.89
CA GLY A 21 21.22 37.64 -47.74
C GLY A 21 20.06 37.37 -46.75
N ARG A 22 19.59 38.23 -45.83
CA ARG A 22 19.28 39.69 -45.74
C ARG A 22 17.77 39.94 -45.78
N GLY A 23 17.25 40.61 -44.74
CA GLY A 23 15.88 41.13 -44.63
C GLY A 23 15.20 40.67 -43.34
N GLY A 24 14.59 41.54 -42.52
CA GLY A 24 14.54 43.00 -42.54
C GLY A 24 13.86 43.50 -41.26
N GLY A 25 14.34 44.61 -40.69
CA GLY A 25 13.81 45.15 -39.43
C GLY A 25 13.03 46.45 -39.60
N GLY A 26 11.99 46.63 -38.79
CA GLY A 26 11.42 47.94 -38.44
C GLY A 26 10.01 48.24 -38.94
N ARG A 27 9.06 48.38 -38.00
CA ARG A 27 8.44 49.67 -37.63
C ARG A 27 7.41 49.50 -36.49
N SER A 28 7.45 50.42 -35.52
CA SER A 28 6.46 50.61 -34.46
C SER A 28 5.18 51.29 -35.00
N PRO A 29 4.12 51.51 -34.18
CA PRO A 29 4.11 52.75 -33.37
C PRO A 29 3.35 52.72 -32.02
N GLY A 30 3.78 53.62 -31.11
CA GLY A 30 2.86 54.42 -30.28
C GLY A 30 2.62 53.97 -28.83
N GLY A 31 2.55 54.95 -27.91
CA GLY A 31 1.85 54.79 -26.62
C GLY A 31 2.63 55.09 -25.33
N GLY A 32 3.31 56.23 -25.21
CA GLY A 32 3.88 56.67 -23.93
C GLY A 32 2.93 57.57 -23.12
N ARG A 33 2.67 57.22 -21.85
CA ARG A 33 2.18 58.04 -20.71
C ARG A 33 2.07 57.06 -19.52
N GLY A 34 2.53 57.33 -18.29
CA GLY A 34 3.00 58.57 -17.67
C GLY A 34 2.17 58.83 -16.39
N GLY A 35 2.83 59.05 -15.25
CA GLY A 35 2.17 59.41 -13.98
C GLY A 35 2.46 58.45 -12.83
N GLY A 36 2.96 58.98 -11.71
CA GLY A 36 3.19 58.22 -10.47
C GLY A 36 2.37 58.77 -9.30
N GLY A 37 2.41 58.04 -8.17
CA GLY A 37 1.83 58.41 -6.87
C GLY A 37 2.12 57.27 -5.89
N ARG A 38 3.08 57.42 -4.98
CA ARG A 38 2.91 57.95 -3.61
C ARG A 38 1.90 57.15 -2.76
N SER A 39 2.46 56.42 -1.79
CA SER A 39 1.88 55.89 -0.53
C SER A 39 1.01 56.94 0.22
N PRO A 40 0.17 56.61 1.24
CA PRO A 40 0.42 55.58 2.27
C PRO A 40 -0.78 54.87 2.96
N GLY A 41 -0.47 53.87 3.80
CA GLY A 41 -1.08 53.65 5.12
C GLY A 41 -2.52 53.10 5.23
N GLY A 42 -2.71 52.02 6.01
CA GLY A 42 -4.04 51.56 6.43
C GLY A 42 -4.00 50.22 7.17
N GLY A 43 -4.21 50.24 8.49
CA GLY A 43 -4.30 49.03 9.32
C GLY A 43 -5.69 48.81 9.91
N ARG A 44 -5.88 47.66 10.58
CA ARG A 44 -7.13 47.12 11.18
C ARG A 44 -8.09 46.48 10.14
N GLY A 45 -8.75 45.35 10.43
CA GLY A 45 -8.65 44.53 11.63
C GLY A 45 -9.48 43.24 11.63
N ARG A 46 -9.25 42.47 12.69
CA ARG A 46 -10.00 41.32 13.26
C ARG A 46 -11.45 41.13 12.74
N GLY A 47 -11.73 39.98 12.14
CA GLY A 47 -13.09 39.48 11.87
C GLY A 47 -13.14 37.95 11.99
N GLY A 48 -13.89 37.42 12.96
CA GLY A 48 -13.92 35.99 13.26
C GLY A 48 -15.06 35.25 12.52
N GLY A 49 -14.72 34.21 11.77
CA GLY A 49 -15.68 33.26 11.18
C GLY A 49 -15.62 31.91 11.88
N LYS A 50 -16.65 31.57 12.66
CA LYS A 50 -16.73 30.37 13.50
C LYS A 50 -17.70 29.37 12.87
N GLY A 51 -17.26 28.14 12.59
CA GLY A 51 -18.18 27.00 12.39
C GLY A 51 -17.98 26.18 11.11
N GLY A 52 -17.16 25.14 11.20
CA GLY A 52 -17.04 24.08 10.20
C GLY A 52 -16.73 22.75 10.88
N ARG A 53 -17.68 22.24 11.69
CA ARG A 53 -17.54 20.94 12.38
C ARG A 53 -17.62 19.81 11.34
N GLY A 54 -16.52 19.10 11.13
CA GLY A 54 -16.46 17.99 10.17
C GLY A 54 -15.21 17.12 10.25
N GLY A 55 -14.56 17.05 11.42
CA GLY A 55 -13.36 16.23 11.63
C GLY A 55 -13.49 15.39 12.89
N GLY A 56 -13.61 14.07 12.73
CA GLY A 56 -13.67 13.12 13.86
C GLY A 56 -12.43 13.24 14.74
N GLY A 57 -12.64 13.46 16.04
CA GLY A 57 -11.57 13.69 17.00
C GLY A 57 -10.76 12.43 17.33
N GLY A 58 -9.75 12.11 16.51
CA GLY A 58 -8.78 11.06 16.84
C GLY A 58 -7.97 11.40 18.10
N MET A 59 -7.49 10.37 18.83
CA MET A 59 -6.72 10.46 20.10
C MET A 59 -5.87 11.73 20.18
N LYS A 60 -6.11 12.60 21.17
CA LYS A 60 -5.16 13.66 21.51
C LYS A 60 -3.97 13.04 22.25
N GLY A 61 -2.75 13.48 21.95
CA GLY A 61 -1.55 12.99 22.65
C GLY A 61 -1.66 13.22 24.16
N GLY A 62 -1.13 12.28 24.94
CA GLY A 62 -1.14 12.35 26.42
C GLY A 62 -2.43 11.93 27.12
N SER A 63 -3.48 11.49 26.40
CA SER A 63 -4.62 10.84 27.05
C SER A 63 -4.22 9.46 27.58
N LYS A 64 -4.51 9.15 28.86
CA LYS A 64 -4.47 7.77 29.37
C LYS A 64 -5.45 6.91 28.57
N VAL A 65 -5.00 5.71 28.19
CA VAL A 65 -5.77 4.73 27.42
C VAL A 65 -5.53 3.34 28.01
N ILE A 66 -6.52 2.46 27.88
CA ILE A 66 -6.44 1.08 28.35
C ILE A 66 -6.35 0.18 27.12
N ILE A 67 -5.32 -0.66 27.05
CA ILE A 67 -5.19 -1.65 25.97
C ILE A 67 -5.99 -2.90 26.36
N VAL A 68 -6.89 -3.33 25.48
CA VAL A 68 -7.69 -4.55 25.63
C VAL A 68 -7.46 -5.44 24.41
N PRO A 69 -7.21 -6.75 24.57
CA PRO A 69 -7.15 -7.68 23.43
C PRO A 69 -8.41 -7.62 22.57
N HIS A 70 -8.24 -7.65 21.25
CA HIS A 70 -9.36 -7.81 20.32
C HIS A 70 -9.71 -9.30 20.20
N ARG A 71 -10.89 -9.63 19.66
CA ARG A 71 -11.29 -11.02 19.35
C ARG A 71 -10.45 -11.71 18.27
N HIS A 72 -9.49 -11.00 17.67
CA HIS A 72 -8.59 -11.54 16.65
C HIS A 72 -7.16 -11.42 17.19
N GLU A 73 -6.43 -12.54 17.14
CA GLU A 73 -5.08 -12.65 17.68
C GLU A 73 -4.12 -11.63 17.05
N GLY A 74 -3.18 -11.10 17.85
CA GLY A 74 -2.22 -10.08 17.40
C GLY A 74 -2.80 -8.66 17.27
N VAL A 75 -4.10 -8.46 17.51
CA VAL A 75 -4.78 -7.17 17.41
C VAL A 75 -5.36 -6.76 18.76
N PHE A 76 -5.34 -5.45 19.05
CA PHE A 76 -5.79 -4.89 20.31
C PHE A 76 -6.62 -3.62 20.07
N MET A 77 -7.39 -3.23 21.07
CA MET A 77 -8.16 -1.99 21.11
C MET A 77 -7.62 -1.10 22.22
N ALA A 78 -7.17 0.10 21.86
CA ALA A 78 -6.90 1.16 22.83
C ALA A 78 -8.21 1.87 23.15
N LYS A 79 -8.76 1.60 24.34
CA LYS A 79 -9.98 2.24 24.84
C LYS A 79 -9.65 3.59 25.49
N GLY A 80 -10.48 4.60 25.21
CA GLY A 80 -10.23 5.97 25.68
C GLY A 80 -11.39 6.93 25.43
N LYS A 81 -11.09 8.19 25.12
CA LYS A 81 -12.12 9.18 24.70
C LYS A 81 -12.64 8.93 23.28
N SER A 82 -11.82 8.30 22.46
CA SER A 82 -12.19 7.65 21.21
C SER A 82 -11.43 6.33 21.20
N ASP A 83 -12.09 5.26 20.79
CA ASP A 83 -11.46 3.94 20.71
C ASP A 83 -10.66 3.84 19.41
N ALA A 84 -9.50 3.16 19.47
CA ALA A 84 -8.62 2.98 18.33
C ALA A 84 -8.12 1.54 18.21
N LEU A 85 -8.09 1.01 16.98
CA LEU A 85 -7.44 -0.25 16.68
C LEU A 85 -5.91 -0.07 16.78
N VAL A 86 -5.23 -0.99 17.45
CA VAL A 86 -3.76 -0.94 17.61
C VAL A 86 -3.11 -2.32 17.43
N THR A 87 -1.86 -2.33 16.97
CA THR A 87 -0.98 -3.52 16.93
C THR A 87 0.20 -3.34 17.86
N ARG A 88 0.73 -4.43 18.45
CA ARG A 88 1.98 -4.39 19.25
C ARG A 88 3.14 -4.11 18.30
N ASN A 89 3.91 -3.06 18.52
CA ASN A 89 5.02 -2.71 17.63
C ASN A 89 6.17 -3.70 17.79
N MET A 90 6.60 -4.33 16.70
CA MET A 90 7.82 -5.14 16.69
C MET A 90 9.11 -4.33 16.80
N VAL A 91 9.11 -3.04 16.48
CA VAL A 91 10.30 -2.17 16.49
C VAL A 91 10.02 -0.91 17.32
N PRO A 92 10.06 -1.01 18.66
CA PRO A 92 9.76 0.11 19.55
C PRO A 92 10.56 1.37 19.21
N GLY A 93 9.95 2.54 19.40
CA GLY A 93 10.58 3.83 19.11
C GLY A 93 10.43 4.31 17.66
N VAL A 94 10.07 3.43 16.72
CA VAL A 94 9.98 3.74 15.28
C VAL A 94 8.53 3.72 14.78
N SER A 95 8.03 4.88 14.36
CA SER A 95 6.83 5.01 13.50
C SER A 95 7.20 4.91 12.03
N ILE A 96 6.28 4.42 11.18
CA ILE A 96 6.55 4.15 9.76
C ILE A 96 5.95 5.22 8.84
N TYR A 97 4.78 5.75 9.16
CA TYR A 97 4.07 6.76 8.37
C TYR A 97 3.55 7.94 9.22
N GLY A 98 4.17 8.16 10.38
CA GLY A 98 3.78 9.22 11.33
C GLY A 98 2.54 8.90 12.17
N GLU A 99 2.18 7.62 12.28
CA GLU A 99 1.12 7.13 13.14
C GLU A 99 1.37 7.41 14.62
N LYS A 100 0.28 7.54 15.38
CA LYS A 100 0.35 7.69 16.83
C LYS A 100 0.78 6.37 17.46
N ARG A 101 1.65 6.47 18.46
CA ARG A 101 2.13 5.35 19.27
C ARG A 101 1.61 5.51 20.71
N VAL A 102 1.41 4.39 21.37
CA VAL A 102 0.95 4.29 22.76
C VAL A 102 1.92 3.38 23.48
N GLU A 103 2.64 3.93 24.46
CA GLU A 103 3.46 3.13 25.37
C GLU A 103 2.60 2.74 26.58
N THR A 104 2.72 1.49 27.01
CA THR A 104 2.16 0.98 28.26
C THR A 104 3.17 0.05 28.91
N THR A 105 3.13 -0.05 30.24
CA THR A 105 3.88 -1.07 30.97
C THR A 105 2.99 -2.29 31.10
N ASP A 106 3.50 -3.46 30.76
CA ASP A 106 2.85 -4.73 31.01
C ASP A 106 2.72 -4.96 32.54
N PRO A 107 1.50 -5.20 33.08
CA PRO A 107 1.32 -5.39 34.52
C PRO A 107 2.01 -6.63 35.10
N GLU A 108 2.26 -7.65 34.27
CA GLU A 108 2.79 -8.95 34.71
C GLU A 108 4.31 -9.03 34.52
N THR A 109 4.82 -8.56 33.38
CA THR A 109 6.25 -8.62 33.04
C THR A 109 7.03 -7.34 33.40
N ASN A 110 6.32 -6.24 33.71
CA ASN A 110 6.89 -4.89 33.91
C ASN A 110 7.65 -4.34 32.67
N GLU A 111 7.53 -4.99 31.51
CA GLU A 111 8.16 -4.54 30.27
C GLU A 111 7.40 -3.35 29.65
N LYS A 112 8.13 -2.46 28.98
CA LYS A 112 7.52 -1.39 28.18
C LYS A 112 7.09 -1.93 26.83
N ILE A 113 5.79 -2.05 26.62
CA ILE A 113 5.21 -2.44 25.34
C ILE A 113 4.72 -1.19 24.60
N GLU A 114 5.22 -1.00 23.38
CA GLU A 114 4.74 0.03 22.48
C GLU A 114 3.69 -0.54 21.52
N TYR A 115 2.58 0.18 21.35
CA TYR A 115 1.50 -0.12 20.41
C TYR A 115 1.40 0.97 19.34
N ARG A 116 1.05 0.59 18.11
CA ARG A 116 0.88 1.50 16.97
C ARG A 116 -0.59 1.60 16.59
N VAL A 117 -1.10 2.83 16.45
CA VAL A 117 -2.48 3.08 15.99
C VAL A 117 -2.62 2.71 14.51
N TRP A 118 -3.53 1.79 14.22
CA TRP A 118 -3.85 1.33 12.88
C TRP A 118 -5.05 2.11 12.35
N ASN A 119 -4.82 2.94 11.33
CA ASN A 119 -5.88 3.78 10.75
C ASN A 119 -6.75 3.00 9.73
N PRO A 120 -8.06 2.78 9.98
CA PRO A 120 -8.94 2.04 9.07
C PRO A 120 -9.15 2.76 7.74
N PHE A 121 -9.17 4.10 7.72
CA PHE A 121 -9.32 4.90 6.49
C PHE A 121 -8.10 4.84 5.56
N ARG A 122 -6.98 4.28 6.03
CA ARG A 122 -5.76 4.07 5.22
C ARG A 122 -5.51 2.60 4.90
N SER A 123 -6.25 1.68 5.52
CA SER A 123 -5.94 0.26 5.49
C SER A 123 -7.21 -0.56 5.44
N LYS A 124 -7.48 -1.17 4.27
CA LYS A 124 -8.67 -1.99 4.03
C LYS A 124 -8.73 -3.19 4.98
N LEU A 125 -7.59 -3.76 5.38
CA LEU A 125 -7.53 -4.82 6.39
C LEU A 125 -7.93 -4.29 7.79
N GLY A 126 -7.47 -3.10 8.18
CA GLY A 126 -7.94 -2.44 9.41
C GLY A 126 -9.45 -2.13 9.39
N ALA A 127 -9.98 -1.70 8.24
CA ALA A 127 -11.41 -1.54 8.03
C ALA A 127 -12.17 -2.87 8.08
N THR A 128 -11.59 -3.97 7.57
CA THR A 128 -12.17 -5.33 7.64
C THR A 128 -12.30 -5.81 9.08
N ILE A 129 -11.28 -5.57 9.91
CA ILE A 129 -11.25 -5.95 11.33
C ILE A 129 -12.36 -5.24 12.10
N ILE A 130 -12.48 -3.91 11.94
CA ILE A 130 -13.51 -3.11 12.63
C ILE A 130 -14.91 -3.35 12.05
N GLY A 131 -15.01 -3.52 10.73
CA GLY A 131 -16.27 -3.75 10.02
C GLY A 131 -16.96 -5.08 10.36
N GLY A 132 -16.32 -5.96 11.13
CA GLY A 132 -17.02 -7.04 11.83
C GLY A 132 -16.70 -8.46 11.38
N VAL A 133 -15.68 -8.69 10.56
CA VAL A 133 -15.28 -10.03 10.06
C VAL A 133 -15.28 -11.16 11.11
N ALA A 134 -15.95 -12.28 10.83
CA ALA A 134 -16.10 -13.38 11.77
C ALA A 134 -14.77 -14.10 12.03
N ASN A 135 -14.00 -14.41 10.99
CA ASN A 135 -12.73 -15.14 11.10
C ASN A 135 -11.59 -14.40 10.40
N MET A 136 -10.61 -13.89 11.17
CA MET A 136 -9.35 -13.36 10.64
C MET A 136 -8.29 -14.49 10.59
N PRO A 137 -7.85 -14.94 9.41
CA PRO A 137 -6.87 -16.03 9.30
C PRO A 137 -5.41 -15.57 9.51
N ILE A 138 -5.15 -14.25 9.49
CA ILE A 138 -3.84 -13.69 9.85
C ILE A 138 -3.75 -13.69 11.37
N LYS A 139 -2.81 -14.47 11.91
CA LYS A 139 -2.58 -14.69 13.34
C LYS A 139 -1.08 -14.78 13.65
N PRO A 140 -0.65 -14.69 14.92
CA PRO A 140 0.73 -14.93 15.32
C PRO A 140 1.27 -16.26 14.77
N GLY A 141 2.50 -16.24 14.26
CA GLY A 141 3.17 -17.39 13.62
C GLY A 141 2.68 -17.74 12.21
N ALA A 142 1.69 -17.06 11.64
CA ALA A 142 1.21 -17.33 10.28
C ALA A 142 2.21 -16.85 9.21
N LYS A 143 2.32 -17.60 8.10
CA LYS A 143 3.01 -17.14 6.89
C LYS A 143 2.01 -16.48 5.93
N VAL A 144 2.25 -15.22 5.61
CA VAL A 144 1.35 -14.38 4.79
C VAL A 144 2.06 -13.93 3.51
N LEU A 145 1.44 -14.16 2.37
CA LEU A 145 1.82 -13.53 1.10
C LEU A 145 0.92 -12.32 0.86
N TYR A 146 1.52 -11.12 0.86
CA TYR A 146 0.85 -9.84 0.66
C TYR A 146 1.10 -9.36 -0.77
N LEU A 147 0.05 -9.29 -1.59
CA LEU A 147 0.10 -8.83 -2.98
C LEU A 147 -0.35 -7.36 -3.07
N GLY A 148 0.49 -6.50 -3.64
CA GLY A 148 0.24 -5.05 -3.71
C GLY A 148 0.63 -4.33 -2.42
N ALA A 149 1.85 -4.58 -1.93
CA ALA A 149 2.35 -4.06 -0.66
C ALA A 149 2.51 -2.52 -0.62
N ALA A 150 2.60 -1.86 -1.79
CA ALA A 150 2.87 -0.43 -1.93
C ALA A 150 4.04 0.00 -1.04
N ASN A 151 3.90 1.11 -0.32
CA ASN A 151 4.94 1.65 0.57
C ASN A 151 4.95 0.95 1.96
N GLY A 152 4.35 -0.24 2.09
CA GLY A 152 4.44 -1.07 3.29
C GLY A 152 3.59 -0.63 4.50
N THR A 153 2.73 0.38 4.39
CA THR A 153 1.96 0.92 5.53
C THR A 153 1.10 -0.14 6.23
N THR A 154 0.25 -0.86 5.50
CA THR A 154 -0.55 -1.98 6.03
C THR A 154 0.32 -3.20 6.33
N VAL A 155 1.33 -3.47 5.49
CA VAL A 155 2.27 -4.60 5.68
C VAL A 155 2.97 -4.52 7.03
N SER A 156 3.30 -3.31 7.50
CA SER A 156 3.87 -3.10 8.83
C SER A 156 2.97 -3.56 9.97
N HIS A 157 1.64 -3.42 9.84
CA HIS A 157 0.68 -3.89 10.84
C HIS A 157 0.42 -5.40 10.70
N VAL A 158 0.44 -5.96 9.49
CA VAL A 158 0.41 -7.42 9.28
C VAL A 158 1.64 -8.09 9.89
N SER A 159 2.82 -7.49 9.71
CA SER A 159 4.07 -7.92 10.33
C SER A 159 4.01 -7.87 11.87
N ASP A 160 3.49 -6.78 12.45
CA ASP A 160 3.22 -6.67 13.88
C ASP A 160 2.20 -7.74 14.38
N MET A 161 1.19 -8.11 13.59
CA MET A 161 0.20 -9.16 13.92
C MET A 161 0.77 -10.58 13.90
N VAL A 162 1.58 -10.93 12.87
CA VAL A 162 2.15 -12.28 12.77
C VAL A 162 3.32 -12.49 13.73
N GLY A 163 3.95 -11.40 14.19
CA GLY A 163 5.04 -11.45 15.17
C GLY A 163 6.35 -12.04 14.60
N PRO A 164 7.35 -12.29 15.47
CA PRO A 164 8.68 -12.75 15.05
C PRO A 164 8.68 -14.17 14.46
N GLU A 165 7.81 -15.07 14.95
CA GLU A 165 7.66 -16.45 14.44
C GLU A 165 6.95 -16.52 13.08
N GLY A 166 6.22 -15.47 12.73
CA GLY A 166 5.52 -15.35 11.45
C GLY A 166 6.43 -14.86 10.33
N SER A 167 5.91 -14.79 9.11
CA SER A 167 6.63 -14.20 7.99
C SER A 167 5.69 -13.55 6.98
N VAL A 168 6.03 -12.35 6.51
CA VAL A 168 5.25 -11.60 5.53
C VAL A 168 6.06 -11.42 4.24
N TYR A 169 5.67 -12.12 3.20
CA TYR A 169 6.23 -11.99 1.86
C TYR A 169 5.49 -10.87 1.14
N ALA A 170 6.14 -9.72 0.96
CA ALA A 170 5.50 -8.49 0.50
C ALA A 170 5.85 -8.22 -0.97
N VAL A 171 4.92 -8.52 -1.88
CA VAL A 171 5.09 -8.33 -3.32
C VAL A 171 4.62 -6.94 -3.74
N GLU A 172 5.51 -6.18 -4.38
CA GLU A 172 5.21 -4.87 -4.97
C GLU A 172 5.88 -4.72 -6.33
N PHE A 173 5.16 -4.15 -7.31
CA PHE A 173 5.68 -3.97 -8.67
C PHE A 173 6.46 -2.66 -8.83
N SER A 174 6.04 -1.59 -8.15
CA SER A 174 6.66 -0.27 -8.26
C SER A 174 8.04 -0.23 -7.61
N HIS A 175 9.09 0.02 -8.41
CA HIS A 175 10.45 0.24 -7.87
C HIS A 175 10.55 1.41 -6.89
N ARG A 176 9.67 2.43 -7.00
CA ARG A 176 9.66 3.55 -6.03
C ARG A 176 9.14 3.07 -4.67
N SER A 177 7.97 2.44 -4.66
CA SER A 177 7.36 1.89 -3.44
C SER A 177 8.18 0.74 -2.86
N GLY A 178 8.83 -0.05 -3.71
CA GLY A 178 9.76 -1.12 -3.35
C GLY A 178 10.99 -0.62 -2.58
N ARG A 179 11.45 0.62 -2.77
CA ARG A 179 12.51 1.22 -1.94
C ARG A 179 12.02 1.43 -0.51
N ASP A 180 10.89 2.12 -0.34
CA ASP A 180 10.27 2.35 0.98
C ASP A 180 9.97 1.02 1.70
N LEU A 181 9.45 0.03 0.97
CA LEU A 181 9.17 -1.32 1.45
C LEU A 181 10.46 -2.04 1.91
N THR A 182 11.55 -1.92 1.15
CA THR A 182 12.86 -2.50 1.51
C THR A 182 13.47 -1.79 2.71
N ASP A 183 13.39 -0.47 2.80
CA ASP A 183 13.90 0.31 3.94
C ASP A 183 13.12 0.05 5.23
N MET A 184 11.83 -0.27 5.13
CA MET A 184 11.06 -0.81 6.25
C MET A 184 11.50 -2.23 6.61
N ALA A 185 11.70 -3.12 5.63
CA ALA A 185 12.10 -4.51 5.86
C ALA A 185 13.46 -4.63 6.56
N LYS A 186 14.42 -3.72 6.29
CA LYS A 186 15.69 -3.61 7.04
C LYS A 186 15.49 -3.50 8.56
N ARG A 187 14.34 -2.98 9.01
CA ARG A 187 14.00 -2.83 10.44
C ARG A 187 13.13 -3.97 10.98
N ARG A 188 12.38 -4.67 10.12
CA ARG A 188 11.48 -5.78 10.50
C ARG A 188 11.90 -7.08 9.79
N GLN A 189 12.64 -7.92 10.52
CA GLN A 189 13.25 -9.16 10.01
C GLN A 189 12.23 -10.18 9.48
N ASN A 190 10.97 -10.14 9.94
CA ASN A 190 9.90 -11.02 9.45
C ASN A 190 9.26 -10.55 8.13
N ILE A 191 9.71 -9.44 7.53
CA ILE A 191 9.24 -8.97 6.21
C ILE A 191 10.27 -9.31 5.14
N VAL A 192 9.84 -10.08 4.13
CA VAL A 192 10.63 -10.35 2.92
C VAL A 192 10.08 -9.48 1.78
N PRO A 193 10.78 -8.40 1.38
CA PRO A 193 10.34 -7.52 0.29
C PRO A 193 10.65 -8.18 -1.06
N ILE A 194 9.67 -8.20 -1.97
CA ILE A 194 9.78 -8.80 -3.31
C ILE A 194 9.34 -7.75 -4.33
N VAL A 195 10.30 -7.21 -5.10
CA VAL A 195 10.03 -6.16 -6.09
C VAL A 195 9.84 -6.79 -7.48
N GLU A 196 8.65 -7.37 -7.71
CA GLU A 196 8.29 -8.10 -8.94
C GLU A 196 6.79 -7.99 -9.27
N ASP A 197 6.42 -8.31 -10.52
CA ASP A 197 5.01 -8.33 -10.95
C ASP A 197 4.28 -9.55 -10.38
N ALA A 198 3.25 -9.30 -9.57
CA ALA A 198 2.36 -10.29 -8.97
C ALA A 198 1.66 -11.19 -10.01
N ARG A 199 1.52 -10.74 -11.27
CA ARG A 199 0.99 -11.53 -12.41
C ARG A 199 1.91 -12.66 -12.85
N THR A 200 3.20 -12.61 -12.53
CA THR A 200 4.22 -13.60 -12.93
C THR A 200 4.88 -14.29 -11.72
N PRO A 201 4.11 -15.04 -10.91
CA PRO A 201 4.60 -15.63 -9.65
C PRO A 201 5.76 -16.62 -9.79
N GLN A 202 6.02 -17.15 -10.99
CA GLN A 202 7.19 -18.01 -11.24
C GLN A 202 8.53 -17.29 -10.97
N LYS A 203 8.59 -15.95 -11.15
CA LYS A 203 9.84 -15.18 -10.98
C LYS A 203 10.35 -15.17 -9.53
N TYR A 204 9.45 -15.09 -8.55
CA TYR A 204 9.79 -15.10 -7.12
C TYR A 204 9.48 -16.44 -6.44
N ARG A 205 9.27 -17.51 -7.24
CA ARG A 205 9.03 -18.86 -6.73
C ARG A 205 10.13 -19.39 -5.81
N MET A 206 11.38 -18.96 -6.02
CA MET A 206 12.51 -19.35 -5.16
C MET A 206 12.51 -18.66 -3.79
N LEU A 207 11.75 -17.57 -3.62
CA LEU A 207 11.72 -16.75 -2.41
C LEU A 207 10.55 -17.07 -1.47
N VAL A 208 9.42 -17.50 -2.05
CA VAL A 208 8.15 -17.69 -1.32
C VAL A 208 7.89 -19.19 -1.09
N PRO A 209 7.91 -19.68 0.17
CA PRO A 209 7.51 -21.04 0.50
C PRO A 209 5.98 -21.17 0.54
N MET A 210 5.48 -22.35 0.90
CA MET A 210 4.05 -22.54 1.12
C MET A 210 3.53 -21.67 2.29
N VAL A 211 2.62 -20.74 1.98
CA VAL A 211 2.00 -19.80 2.92
C VAL A 211 0.63 -20.27 3.42
N ASP A 212 0.20 -19.72 4.56
CA ASP A 212 -1.08 -20.01 5.20
C ASP A 212 -2.20 -19.06 4.72
N VAL A 213 -1.83 -17.81 4.40
CA VAL A 213 -2.76 -16.76 3.98
C VAL A 213 -2.20 -15.99 2.78
N ILE A 214 -3.04 -15.71 1.79
CA ILE A 214 -2.81 -14.64 0.80
C ILE A 214 -3.69 -13.44 1.15
N PHE A 215 -3.10 -12.25 1.23
CA PHE A 215 -3.85 -10.98 1.25
C PHE A 215 -3.56 -10.21 -0.04
N SER A 216 -4.60 -9.79 -0.76
CA SER A 216 -4.48 -9.06 -2.03
C SER A 216 -5.15 -7.69 -1.95
N ASP A 217 -4.33 -6.64 -2.12
CA ASP A 217 -4.76 -5.25 -2.28
C ASP A 217 -4.45 -4.69 -3.69
N VAL A 218 -4.29 -5.60 -4.65
CA VAL A 218 -3.98 -5.26 -6.04
C VAL A 218 -5.22 -4.69 -6.74
N ALA A 219 -5.22 -3.38 -7.02
CA ALA A 219 -6.26 -2.74 -7.80
C ALA A 219 -6.01 -2.91 -9.32
N GLN A 220 -6.42 -4.05 -9.88
CA GLN A 220 -6.32 -4.37 -11.31
C GLN A 220 -7.60 -5.08 -11.81
N PRO A 221 -7.98 -4.97 -13.10
CA PRO A 221 -9.16 -5.66 -13.62
C PRO A 221 -9.06 -7.20 -13.61
N ASP A 222 -7.84 -7.75 -13.59
CA ASP A 222 -7.57 -9.18 -13.57
C ASP A 222 -7.28 -9.73 -12.16
N GLN A 223 -7.84 -9.10 -11.12
CA GLN A 223 -7.52 -9.38 -9.70
C GLN A 223 -7.73 -10.85 -9.32
N ALA A 224 -8.88 -11.46 -9.65
CA ALA A 224 -9.13 -12.88 -9.38
C ALA A 224 -8.06 -13.80 -10.00
N ARG A 225 -7.61 -13.52 -11.23
CA ARG A 225 -6.56 -14.29 -11.93
C ARG A 225 -5.21 -14.17 -11.23
N ILE A 226 -4.84 -12.97 -10.78
CA ILE A 226 -3.60 -12.73 -10.03
C ILE A 226 -3.61 -13.53 -8.73
N VAL A 227 -4.71 -13.49 -7.98
CA VAL A 227 -4.87 -14.24 -6.73
C VAL A 227 -4.85 -15.75 -6.97
N ALA A 228 -5.54 -16.24 -8.01
CA ALA A 228 -5.56 -17.65 -8.38
C ALA A 228 -4.16 -18.21 -8.70
N LEU A 229 -3.40 -17.54 -9.57
CA LEU A 229 -2.04 -17.97 -9.93
C LEU A 229 -1.09 -18.01 -8.72
N ASN A 230 -1.22 -17.06 -7.80
CA ASN A 230 -0.46 -17.06 -6.54
C ASN A 230 -0.92 -18.17 -5.59
N ALA A 231 -2.23 -18.39 -5.46
CA ALA A 231 -2.77 -19.48 -4.65
C ALA A 231 -2.34 -20.85 -5.19
N HIS A 232 -2.23 -21.01 -6.51
CA HIS A 232 -1.79 -22.24 -7.15
C HIS A 232 -0.34 -22.63 -6.86
N LEU A 233 0.54 -21.65 -6.63
CA LEU A 233 1.96 -21.89 -6.39
C LEU A 233 2.35 -21.86 -4.92
N PHE A 234 1.69 -21.03 -4.10
CA PHE A 234 2.14 -20.74 -2.73
C PHE A 234 1.11 -21.05 -1.65
N LEU A 235 -0.20 -21.05 -1.91
CA LEU A 235 -1.19 -21.23 -0.85
C LEU A 235 -1.40 -22.71 -0.53
N LYS A 236 -1.27 -23.07 0.74
CA LYS A 236 -1.56 -24.44 1.22
C LYS A 236 -3.01 -24.83 0.91
N ASN A 237 -3.28 -26.13 0.72
CA ASN A 237 -4.67 -26.63 0.75
C ASN A 237 -5.29 -26.29 2.12
N ASN A 238 -6.57 -25.92 2.14
CA ASN A 238 -7.24 -25.28 3.30
C ASN A 238 -6.67 -23.90 3.73
N GLY A 239 -5.66 -23.37 3.04
CA GLY A 239 -5.14 -22.02 3.25
C GLY A 239 -6.18 -20.96 2.89
N TYR A 240 -6.04 -19.78 3.50
CA TYR A 240 -7.00 -18.69 3.34
C TYR A 240 -6.56 -17.69 2.27
N PHE A 241 -7.53 -17.10 1.60
CA PHE A 241 -7.31 -15.89 0.80
C PHE A 241 -8.22 -14.78 1.29
N ILE A 242 -7.70 -13.55 1.24
CA ILE A 242 -8.40 -12.30 1.51
C ILE A 242 -8.15 -11.42 0.29
N ILE A 243 -9.21 -10.97 -0.39
CA ILE A 243 -9.13 -10.11 -1.57
C ILE A 243 -9.96 -8.85 -1.33
N SER A 244 -9.33 -7.69 -1.48
CA SER A 244 -10.01 -6.39 -1.44
C SER A 244 -10.39 -5.97 -2.85
N ILE A 245 -11.65 -6.19 -3.22
CA ILE A 245 -12.21 -5.85 -4.53
C ILE A 245 -12.69 -4.40 -4.48
N LYS A 246 -12.21 -3.57 -5.41
CA LYS A 246 -12.72 -2.21 -5.63
C LYS A 246 -13.49 -2.21 -6.96
N ALA A 247 -14.82 -2.06 -6.90
CA ALA A 247 -15.69 -2.23 -8.07
C ALA A 247 -15.24 -1.36 -9.25
N SER A 248 -15.01 -0.06 -9.00
CA SER A 248 -14.61 0.93 -10.00
C SER A 248 -13.27 0.67 -10.71
N CYS A 249 -12.47 -0.30 -10.25
CA CYS A 249 -11.20 -0.68 -10.88
C CYS A 249 -11.28 -2.00 -11.66
N VAL A 250 -12.38 -2.74 -11.53
CA VAL A 250 -12.69 -3.92 -12.35
C VAL A 250 -13.60 -3.51 -13.51
N ASP A 251 -14.70 -2.81 -13.20
CA ASP A 251 -15.61 -2.23 -14.18
C ASP A 251 -16.22 -0.95 -13.58
N SER A 252 -16.04 0.19 -14.26
CA SER A 252 -16.56 1.49 -13.83
C SER A 252 -17.97 1.79 -14.33
N THR A 253 -18.54 0.94 -15.17
CA THR A 253 -19.88 1.07 -15.79
C THR A 253 -20.92 0.19 -15.12
N ALA A 254 -20.50 -0.96 -14.57
CA ALA A 254 -21.37 -1.88 -13.85
C ALA A 254 -21.63 -1.44 -12.41
N LYS A 255 -22.74 -1.93 -11.84
CA LYS A 255 -23.06 -1.74 -10.41
C LYS A 255 -22.10 -2.55 -9.52
N PRO A 256 -21.66 -2.04 -8.35
CA PRO A 256 -20.71 -2.74 -7.48
C PRO A 256 -21.09 -4.19 -7.14
N GLU A 257 -22.37 -4.45 -6.88
CA GLU A 257 -22.88 -5.79 -6.52
C GLU A 257 -22.66 -6.81 -7.65
N ALA A 258 -22.88 -6.40 -8.90
CA ALA A 258 -22.66 -7.24 -10.07
C ALA A 258 -21.16 -7.52 -10.30
N VAL A 259 -20.30 -6.54 -10.04
CA VAL A 259 -18.84 -6.70 -10.10
C VAL A 259 -18.36 -7.68 -9.02
N PHE A 260 -18.85 -7.55 -7.78
CA PHE A 260 -18.50 -8.46 -6.69
C PHE A 260 -18.94 -9.90 -6.97
N ALA A 261 -20.15 -10.11 -7.52
CA ALA A 261 -20.63 -11.43 -7.92
C ALA A 261 -19.74 -12.04 -9.02
N SER A 262 -19.39 -11.26 -10.06
CA SER A 262 -18.52 -11.70 -11.15
C SER A 262 -17.12 -12.12 -10.68
N GLU A 263 -16.48 -11.34 -9.80
CA GLU A 263 -15.18 -11.71 -9.22
C GLU A 263 -15.29 -12.96 -8.32
N ILE A 264 -16.39 -13.10 -7.56
CA ILE A 264 -16.66 -14.30 -6.75
C ILE A 264 -16.77 -15.56 -7.61
N ASP A 265 -17.43 -15.49 -8.77
CA ASP A 265 -17.58 -16.65 -9.66
C ASP A 265 -16.27 -17.00 -10.40
N LYS A 266 -15.46 -15.99 -10.77
CA LYS A 266 -14.08 -16.22 -11.25
C LYS A 266 -13.23 -16.94 -10.20
N LEU A 267 -13.29 -16.51 -8.93
CA LEU A 267 -12.57 -17.18 -7.83
C LEU A 267 -13.05 -18.62 -7.62
N ARG A 268 -14.36 -18.87 -7.69
CA ARG A 268 -14.94 -20.23 -7.58
C ARG A 268 -14.44 -21.16 -8.68
N ALA A 269 -14.34 -20.69 -9.93
CA ALA A 269 -13.76 -21.46 -11.03
C ALA A 269 -12.31 -21.88 -10.74
N GLU A 270 -11.53 -21.00 -10.10
CA GLU A 270 -10.14 -21.22 -9.72
C GLU A 270 -9.94 -21.98 -8.39
N LYS A 271 -10.96 -22.74 -7.95
CA LYS A 271 -10.94 -23.57 -6.71
C LYS A 271 -10.74 -22.76 -5.42
N CYS A 272 -10.96 -21.45 -5.46
CA CYS A 272 -11.03 -20.56 -4.31
C CYS A 272 -12.50 -20.46 -3.88
N LYS A 273 -12.86 -21.04 -2.72
CA LYS A 273 -14.25 -20.98 -2.20
C LYS A 273 -14.41 -19.80 -1.23
N PRO A 274 -15.18 -18.75 -1.58
CA PRO A 274 -15.54 -17.72 -0.62
C PRO A 274 -16.31 -18.29 0.58
N LYS A 275 -16.06 -17.73 1.76
CA LYS A 275 -16.77 -18.02 3.01
C LYS A 275 -17.54 -16.80 3.53
N GLU A 276 -16.94 -15.62 3.38
CA GLU A 276 -17.41 -14.38 3.98
C GLU A 276 -17.16 -13.20 3.03
N GLN A 277 -18.07 -12.25 3.01
CA GLN A 277 -17.97 -11.01 2.23
C GLN A 277 -18.43 -9.85 3.12
N LEU A 278 -17.68 -8.76 3.11
CA LEU A 278 -17.93 -7.57 3.90
C LEU A 278 -17.68 -6.31 3.07
N THR A 279 -18.65 -5.41 2.98
CA THR A 279 -18.47 -4.07 2.41
C THR A 279 -17.72 -3.19 3.40
N LEU A 280 -16.78 -2.37 2.92
CA LEU A 280 -15.90 -1.55 3.78
C LEU A 280 -16.45 -0.13 4.05
N GLU A 281 -17.74 0.11 3.83
CA GLU A 281 -18.38 1.37 4.21
C GLU A 281 -18.50 1.46 5.75
N PRO A 282 -18.23 2.62 6.37
CA PRO A 282 -18.04 3.95 5.76
C PRO A 282 -16.58 4.31 5.41
N TYR A 283 -15.61 3.41 5.60
CA TYR A 283 -14.17 3.72 5.45
C TYR A 283 -13.72 3.82 3.99
N HIS A 284 -14.18 2.90 3.14
CA HIS A 284 -13.81 2.81 1.73
C HIS A 284 -15.06 2.54 0.87
N ARG A 285 -15.54 3.57 0.16
CA ARG A 285 -16.66 3.46 -0.79
C ARG A 285 -16.33 2.49 -1.93
N ASP A 286 -17.34 1.76 -2.42
CA ASP A 286 -17.23 0.81 -3.53
C ASP A 286 -16.16 -0.29 -3.34
N HIS A 287 -15.78 -0.58 -2.09
CA HIS A 287 -14.88 -1.67 -1.73
C HIS A 287 -15.63 -2.77 -0.98
N ALA A 288 -15.39 -4.01 -1.38
CA ALA A 288 -15.77 -5.20 -0.62
C ALA A 288 -14.54 -6.08 -0.40
N VAL A 289 -14.42 -6.64 0.81
CA VAL A 289 -13.42 -7.66 1.12
C VAL A 289 -14.11 -9.01 1.12
N VAL A 290 -13.56 -9.95 0.35
CA VAL A 290 -13.99 -11.34 0.31
C VAL A 290 -12.92 -12.19 0.97
N ILE A 291 -13.34 -13.05 1.89
CA ILE A 291 -12.48 -14.02 2.57
C ILE A 291 -12.96 -15.41 2.22
N GLY A 292 -12.02 -16.29 1.87
CA GLY A 292 -12.34 -17.66 1.51
C GLY A 292 -11.20 -18.63 1.78
N VAL A 293 -11.43 -19.88 1.40
CA VAL A 293 -10.48 -20.97 1.54
C VAL A 293 -10.16 -21.56 0.17
N TYR A 294 -8.88 -21.77 -0.07
CA TYR A 294 -8.36 -22.40 -1.27
C TYR A 294 -8.36 -23.92 -1.13
N ARG A 295 -8.91 -24.62 -2.14
CA ARG A 295 -9.05 -26.08 -2.19
C ARG A 295 -9.50 -26.68 -0.85
N PRO A 296 -10.72 -26.30 -0.36
CA PRO A 296 -11.23 -26.86 0.89
C PRO A 296 -11.34 -28.38 0.78
N ILE A 297 -10.66 -29.09 1.66
CA ILE A 297 -10.79 -30.54 1.78
C ILE A 297 -12.24 -30.84 2.18
N LYS A 298 -12.95 -31.63 1.37
CA LYS A 298 -14.25 -32.17 1.77
C LYS A 298 -14.02 -32.97 3.05
N LYS A 299 -14.76 -32.67 4.13
CA LYS A 299 -14.85 -33.61 5.24
C LYS A 299 -15.33 -34.94 4.66
N LYS A 300 -14.64 -36.03 4.98
CA LYS A 300 -15.25 -37.36 4.86
C LYS A 300 -16.36 -37.39 5.91
N GLU A 301 -17.59 -37.57 5.45
CA GLU A 301 -18.69 -38.08 6.26
C GLU A 301 -18.45 -39.57 6.53
#